data_AF-A0A356FU33-F1
#
_entry.id   AF-A0A356FU33-F1
#
_cell.length_a   1.000
_cell.length_b   1.000
_cell.length_c   1.000
_cell.angle_alpha   90.00
_cell.angle_beta   90.00
_cell.angle_gamma   90.00
#
_symmetry.space_group_name_H-M   'P 1'
#
loop_
_entity.id
_entity.type
_entity.pdbx_description
1 polymer ?
#
loop_
_entity_poly.entity_id
_entity_poly.type
_entity_poly.pdbx_seq_one_letter_code
_entity_poly.pdbx_strand_id
1 'polypeptide(L)'
;MVPVTIIRHSKERRSKCSLTPLEGRKEISFHRARAGWTFDPTGFTVLGLEAPTLSSADVGRPLLLLDSTWRLLPQLETCLVGTGVRRSLPSIQTAYPRVSKIAHDPLGGLASVEALYFAQYLLGN
;
A
#
# COMPACT_ATOMS: atom_id res chain seq x y z
N MET A 1 -7.52 -3.35 15.73
CA MET A 1 -6.46 -3.52 14.72
C MET A 1 -6.95 -4.24 13.50
N VAL A 2 -6.99 -3.52 12.38
CA VAL A 2 -7.26 -4.10 11.06
C VAL A 2 -6.02 -4.87 10.62
N PRO A 3 -6.11 -6.17 10.26
CA PRO A 3 -4.97 -6.90 9.74
C PRO A 3 -4.43 -6.24 8.48
N VAL A 4 -3.10 -6.13 8.38
CA VAL A 4 -2.44 -5.51 7.24
C VAL A 4 -1.59 -6.54 6.50
N THR A 5 -1.76 -6.60 5.20
CA THR A 5 -0.90 -7.36 4.30
C THR A 5 -0.15 -6.40 3.38
N ILE A 6 1.17 -6.54 3.32
CA ILE A 6 2.05 -5.76 2.45
C ILE A 6 2.69 -6.72 1.47
N ILE A 7 2.45 -6.51 0.17
CA ILE A 7 3.12 -7.26 -0.88
C ILE A 7 4.18 -6.35 -1.51
N ARG A 8 5.43 -6.73 -1.35
CA ARG A 8 6.57 -6.01 -1.91
C ARG A 8 7.05 -6.63 -3.21
N HIS A 9 7.33 -5.80 -4.20
CA HIS A 9 7.96 -6.27 -5.43
C HIS A 9 9.42 -6.73 -5.19
N SER A 10 9.84 -7.86 -5.76
CA SER A 10 11.20 -8.43 -5.56
C SER A 10 12.37 -7.48 -5.87
N LYS A 11 12.20 -6.59 -6.85
CA LYS A 11 13.20 -5.59 -7.26
C LYS A 11 13.21 -4.30 -6.41
N GLU A 12 12.28 -4.15 -5.47
CA GLU A 12 12.19 -2.98 -4.59
C GLU A 12 13.33 -2.99 -3.56
N ARG A 13 13.96 -1.83 -3.34
CA ARG A 13 15.11 -1.75 -2.42
C ARG A 13 14.63 -1.64 -0.99
N ARG A 14 14.77 -2.71 -0.20
CA ARG A 14 14.40 -2.73 1.23
C ARG A 14 15.01 -1.61 2.06
N SER A 15 16.26 -1.23 1.78
CA SER A 15 16.95 -0.13 2.49
C SER A 15 16.34 1.25 2.24
N LYS A 16 15.50 1.41 1.21
CA LYS A 16 14.79 2.65 0.89
C LYS A 16 13.29 2.58 1.19
N CYS A 17 12.77 1.40 1.54
CA CYS A 17 11.37 1.21 1.83
C CYS A 17 11.06 1.60 3.28
N SER A 18 10.13 2.56 3.45
CA SER A 18 9.69 3.04 4.76
C SER A 18 8.86 2.02 5.55
N LEU A 19 8.41 0.93 4.92
CA LEU A 19 7.71 -0.17 5.60
C LEU A 19 8.66 -1.20 6.21
N THR A 20 9.94 -1.24 5.82
CA THR A 20 10.91 -2.23 6.33
C THR A 20 11.02 -2.24 7.86
N PRO A 21 11.02 -1.10 8.58
CA PRO A 21 11.04 -1.09 10.04
C PRO A 21 9.80 -1.71 10.72
N LEU A 22 8.72 -1.97 9.96
CA LEU A 22 7.50 -2.59 10.47
C LEU A 22 7.53 -4.12 10.38
N GLU A 23 8.54 -4.70 9.73
CA GLU A 23 8.70 -6.16 9.66
C GLU A 23 8.88 -6.76 11.07
N GLY A 24 8.19 -7.87 11.34
CA GLY A 24 8.20 -8.55 12.66
C GLY A 24 7.06 -8.15 13.60
N ARG A 25 6.27 -7.11 13.26
CA ARG A 25 4.99 -6.82 13.95
C ARG A 25 3.98 -7.93 13.65
N LYS A 26 3.32 -8.46 14.68
CA LYS A 26 2.41 -9.61 14.55
C LYS A 26 1.17 -9.31 13.71
N GLU A 27 0.83 -8.04 13.61
CA GLU A 27 -0.40 -7.56 12.95
C GLU A 27 -0.18 -7.21 11.47
N ILE A 28 1.07 -7.33 10.99
CA ILE A 28 1.46 -6.99 9.62
C ILE A 28 2.13 -8.20 8.95
N SER A 29 1.49 -8.71 7.91
CA SER A 29 2.03 -9.77 7.07
C SER A 29 2.80 -9.18 5.89
N PHE A 30 4.06 -9.61 5.71
CA PHE A 30 4.89 -9.21 4.58
C PHE A 30 5.05 -10.35 3.59
N HIS A 31 4.71 -10.11 2.33
CA HIS A 31 4.99 -11.02 1.22
C HIS A 31 5.93 -10.37 0.21
N ARG A 32 6.69 -11.21 -0.48
CA ARG A 32 7.55 -10.80 -1.59
C ARG A 32 7.04 -11.41 -2.88
N ALA A 33 6.56 -10.57 -3.79
CA ALA A 33 6.14 -11.00 -5.12
C ALA A 33 7.36 -11.38 -5.97
N ARG A 34 7.32 -12.60 -6.52
CA ARG A 34 8.30 -13.17 -7.45
C ARG A 34 7.56 -13.74 -8.66
N ALA A 35 8.28 -14.00 -9.75
CA ALA A 35 7.68 -14.63 -10.93
C ALA A 35 6.97 -15.95 -10.55
N GLY A 36 5.74 -16.13 -11.02
CA GLY A 36 4.91 -17.30 -10.72
C GLY A 36 4.27 -17.31 -9.33
N TRP A 37 4.47 -16.28 -8.50
CA TRP A 37 3.75 -16.12 -7.24
C TRP A 37 2.45 -15.36 -7.45
N THR A 38 1.39 -15.81 -6.78
CA THR A 38 0.07 -15.18 -6.83
C THR A 38 -0.48 -14.95 -5.42
N PHE A 39 -1.40 -13.99 -5.32
CA PHE A 39 -2.14 -13.68 -4.10
C PHE A 39 -3.59 -13.40 -4.46
N ASP A 40 -4.53 -13.95 -3.69
CA ASP A 40 -5.95 -13.65 -3.86
C ASP A 40 -6.35 -12.45 -2.98
N PRO A 41 -6.62 -11.27 -3.57
CA PRO A 41 -7.03 -10.09 -2.82
C PRO A 41 -8.53 -10.09 -2.47
N THR A 42 -9.27 -11.16 -2.75
CA THR A 42 -10.71 -11.23 -2.48
C THR A 42 -10.99 -11.00 -0.99
N GLY A 43 -11.89 -10.07 -0.68
CA GLY A 43 -12.20 -9.65 0.69
C GLY A 43 -11.27 -8.58 1.27
N PHE A 44 -10.16 -8.25 0.61
CA PHE A 44 -9.28 -7.16 1.04
C PHE A 44 -9.76 -5.80 0.54
N THR A 45 -9.47 -4.77 1.33
CA THR A 45 -9.38 -3.40 0.83
C THR A 45 -7.97 -3.18 0.28
N VAL A 46 -7.85 -2.95 -1.03
CA VAL A 46 -6.58 -2.76 -1.72
C VAL A 46 -6.32 -1.27 -1.92
N LEU A 47 -5.27 -0.75 -1.29
CA LEU A 47 -4.89 0.65 -1.45
C LEU A 47 -4.35 0.88 -2.87
N GLY A 48 -4.85 1.92 -3.53
CA GLY A 48 -4.45 2.31 -4.88
C GLY A 48 -4.76 3.78 -5.18
N LEU A 49 -4.33 4.24 -6.35
CA LEU A 49 -4.71 5.55 -6.87
C LEU A 49 -6.04 5.44 -7.64
N GLU A 50 -6.69 6.59 -7.85
CA GLU A 50 -7.86 6.71 -8.74
C GLU A 50 -9.03 5.76 -8.43
N ALA A 51 -9.19 5.41 -7.16
CA ALA A 51 -10.29 4.61 -6.65
C ALA A 51 -11.20 5.43 -5.72
N PRO A 52 -12.43 4.96 -5.38
CA PRO A 52 -13.26 5.61 -4.37
C PRO A 52 -12.49 5.80 -3.06
N THR A 53 -12.72 6.93 -2.39
CA THR A 53 -12.00 7.27 -1.16
C THR A 53 -12.33 6.29 -0.04
N LEU A 54 -11.30 5.84 0.68
CA LEU A 54 -11.42 5.01 1.87
C LEU A 54 -12.23 5.74 2.94
N SER A 55 -13.15 5.03 3.58
CA SER A 55 -13.99 5.58 4.65
C SER A 55 -14.23 4.54 5.74
N SER A 56 -14.92 4.95 6.81
CA SER A 56 -15.36 4.04 7.88
C SER A 56 -16.27 2.90 7.40
N ALA A 57 -16.91 3.04 6.22
CA ALA A 57 -17.68 1.96 5.60
C ALA A 57 -16.81 0.79 5.11
N ASP A 58 -15.49 0.95 5.07
CA ASP A 58 -14.53 -0.09 4.69
C ASP A 58 -13.98 -0.89 5.89
N VAL A 59 -14.45 -0.59 7.11
CA VAL A 59 -14.13 -1.34 8.33
C VAL A 59 -14.56 -2.81 8.19
N GLY A 60 -13.75 -3.71 8.74
CA GLY A 60 -13.98 -5.15 8.72
C GLY A 60 -13.30 -5.90 7.59
N ARG A 61 -12.74 -5.19 6.59
CA ARG A 61 -11.86 -5.79 5.56
C ARG A 61 -10.38 -5.65 5.96
N PRO A 62 -9.54 -6.69 5.80
CA PRO A 62 -8.10 -6.53 5.93
C PRO A 62 -7.56 -5.57 4.86
N LEU A 63 -6.51 -4.83 5.21
CA LEU A 63 -5.84 -3.91 4.29
C LEU A 63 -4.78 -4.64 3.46
N LEU A 64 -4.72 -4.34 2.17
CA LEU A 64 -3.67 -4.77 1.27
C LEU A 64 -2.94 -3.54 0.70
N LEU A 65 -1.63 -3.47 0.91
CA LEU A 65 -0.75 -2.45 0.36
C LEU A 65 0.27 -3.08 -0.60
N LEU A 66 0.36 -2.52 -1.81
CA LEU A 66 1.34 -2.91 -2.82
C LEU A 66 2.56 -1.98 -2.74
N ASP A 67 3.71 -2.52 -2.34
CA ASP A 67 4.95 -1.77 -2.15
C ASP A 67 5.90 -1.97 -3.35
N SER A 68 5.92 -0.97 -4.22
CA SER A 68 6.79 -0.94 -5.40
C SER A 68 6.92 0.48 -5.96
N THR A 69 7.99 0.76 -6.73
CA THR A 69 8.00 1.94 -7.59
C THR A 69 6.83 1.93 -8.58
N TRP A 70 6.35 3.10 -9.03
CA TRP A 70 5.30 3.22 -10.05
C TRP A 70 5.52 2.36 -11.30
N ARG A 71 6.77 2.28 -11.77
CA ARG A 71 7.14 1.47 -12.94
C ARG A 71 6.91 -0.04 -12.73
N LEU A 72 6.98 -0.51 -11.48
CA LEU A 72 6.86 -1.92 -11.11
C LEU A 72 5.45 -2.29 -10.62
N LEU A 73 4.59 -1.29 -10.35
CA LEU A 73 3.24 -1.51 -9.85
C LEU A 73 2.40 -2.39 -10.80
N PRO A 74 2.35 -2.16 -12.12
CA PRO A 74 1.59 -3.02 -13.01
C PRO A 74 2.03 -4.49 -12.96
N GLN A 75 3.35 -4.73 -12.86
CA GLN A 75 3.90 -6.09 -12.70
C GLN A 75 3.50 -6.71 -11.36
N LEU A 76 3.39 -5.91 -10.30
CA LEU A 76 2.94 -6.40 -9.00
C LEU A 76 1.44 -6.72 -9.00
N GLU A 77 0.64 -5.95 -9.73
CA GLU A 77 -0.79 -6.17 -9.88
C GLU A 77 -1.10 -7.46 -10.65
N THR A 78 -0.27 -7.89 -11.60
CA THR A 78 -0.47 -9.18 -12.29
C THR A 78 -0.30 -10.40 -11.39
N CYS A 79 0.34 -10.24 -10.22
CA CYS A 79 0.39 -11.29 -9.20
C CYS A 79 -0.93 -11.43 -8.43
N LEU A 80 -1.86 -10.47 -8.54
CA LEU A 80 -3.15 -10.56 -7.86
C LEU A 80 -4.14 -11.36 -8.71
N VAL A 81 -4.66 -12.45 -8.16
CA VAL A 81 -5.64 -13.34 -8.82
C VAL A 81 -6.93 -13.32 -8.03
N GLY A 82 -7.92 -12.57 -8.50
CA GLY A 82 -9.17 -12.30 -7.79
C GLY A 82 -9.53 -10.83 -7.86
N THR A 83 -10.47 -10.37 -7.03
CA THR A 83 -10.88 -8.95 -7.01
C THR A 83 -11.01 -8.45 -5.58
N GLY A 84 -10.08 -7.56 -5.22
CA GLY A 84 -10.15 -6.79 -3.98
C GLY A 84 -10.86 -5.46 -4.18
N VAL A 85 -11.39 -4.89 -3.09
CA VAL A 85 -12.07 -3.60 -3.11
C VAL A 85 -11.03 -2.50 -3.15
N ARG A 86 -10.90 -1.80 -4.28
CA ARG A 86 -9.93 -0.72 -4.43
C ARG A 86 -10.38 0.55 -3.71
N ARG A 87 -9.47 1.17 -2.96
CA ARG A 87 -9.69 2.45 -2.29
C ARG A 87 -8.50 3.37 -2.42
N SER A 88 -8.77 4.66 -2.60
CA SER A 88 -7.78 5.72 -2.53
C SER A 88 -7.81 6.38 -1.16
N LEU A 89 -6.74 7.09 -0.82
CA LEU A 89 -6.70 7.92 0.38
C LEU A 89 -7.07 9.36 0.02
N PRO A 90 -7.71 10.11 0.94
CA PRO A 90 -7.86 11.55 0.80
C PRO A 90 -6.52 12.22 0.52
N SER A 91 -6.51 13.28 -0.29
CA SER A 91 -5.29 14.05 -0.55
C SER A 91 -4.88 14.81 0.71
N ILE A 92 -3.69 14.51 1.23
CA ILE A 92 -3.08 15.21 2.35
C ILE A 92 -1.60 15.47 2.07
N GLN A 93 -1.04 16.48 2.71
CA GLN A 93 0.37 16.79 2.58
C GLN A 93 1.23 15.74 3.29
N THR A 94 2.22 15.18 2.58
CA THR A 94 3.23 14.29 3.18
C THR A 94 4.10 15.06 4.20
N ALA A 95 4.35 14.44 5.35
CA ALA A 95 5.33 14.90 6.32
C ALA A 95 6.73 14.29 6.06
N TYR A 96 6.79 13.24 5.24
CA TYR A 96 8.04 12.60 4.84
C TYR A 96 8.86 13.55 3.95
N PRO A 97 10.14 13.84 4.29
CA PRO A 97 10.96 14.80 3.56
C PRO A 97 11.38 14.24 2.19
N ARG A 98 10.46 14.27 1.21
CA ARG A 98 10.73 13.91 -0.19
C ARG A 98 11.14 15.14 -0.96
N VAL A 99 12.33 15.10 -1.55
CA VAL A 99 12.78 16.07 -2.55
C VAL A 99 12.77 15.34 -3.91
N SER A 100 11.74 15.57 -4.73
CA SER A 100 11.73 15.08 -6.12
C SER A 100 12.54 16.05 -6.98
N LYS A 101 13.63 15.57 -7.60
CA LYS A 101 14.47 16.40 -8.49
C LYS A 101 13.91 16.50 -9.93
N ILE A 102 12.88 15.73 -10.28
CA ILE A 102 12.50 15.49 -11.69
C ILE A 102 11.05 15.89 -12.01
N ALA A 103 10.16 16.06 -11.04
CA ALA A 103 8.79 16.50 -11.31
C ALA A 103 8.19 17.24 -10.11
N HIS A 104 7.48 18.33 -10.41
CA HIS A 104 6.47 18.93 -9.55
C HIS A 104 5.32 17.91 -9.50
N ASP A 105 5.31 17.09 -8.46
CA ASP A 105 4.15 16.25 -8.15
C ASP A 105 3.18 17.14 -7.36
N PRO A 106 2.11 17.70 -7.97
CA PRO A 106 1.25 18.69 -7.31
C PRO A 106 0.49 18.10 -6.11
N LEU A 107 0.52 16.77 -5.92
CA LEU A 107 -0.14 16.08 -4.82
C LEU A 107 0.82 15.31 -3.90
N GLY A 108 2.14 15.37 -4.15
CA GLY A 108 3.20 14.83 -3.29
C GLY A 108 2.80 13.55 -2.58
N GLY A 109 2.59 12.46 -3.31
CA GLY A 109 1.94 11.26 -2.77
C GLY A 109 2.52 10.81 -1.41
N LEU A 110 1.71 10.19 -0.56
CA LEU A 110 2.19 9.70 0.72
C LEU A 110 3.33 8.68 0.56
N ALA A 111 4.32 8.70 1.45
CA ALA A 111 5.21 7.56 1.60
C ALA A 111 4.41 6.33 2.02
N SER A 112 4.86 5.11 1.67
CA SER A 112 4.09 3.89 1.96
C SER A 112 3.71 3.74 3.44
N VAL A 113 4.59 4.15 4.36
CA VAL A 113 4.30 4.16 5.81
C VAL A 113 3.22 5.17 6.20
N GLU A 114 3.20 6.35 5.57
CA GLU A 114 2.18 7.37 5.82
C GLU A 114 0.83 6.93 5.25
N ALA A 115 0.84 6.33 4.05
CA ALA A 115 -0.36 5.75 3.46
C ALA A 115 -0.94 4.64 4.35
N LEU A 116 -0.10 3.76 4.89
CA LEU A 116 -0.51 2.71 5.80
C LEU A 116 -1.08 3.29 7.12
N TYR A 117 -0.40 4.28 7.70
CA TYR A 117 -0.88 4.94 8.92
C TYR A 117 -2.23 5.62 8.68
N PHE A 118 -2.34 6.40 7.61
CA PHE A 118 -3.55 7.15 7.31
C PHE A 118 -4.74 6.23 6.99
N ALA A 119 -4.49 5.12 6.28
CA ALA A 119 -5.50 4.10 6.06
C ALA A 119 -6.02 3.50 7.38
N GLN A 120 -5.13 3.15 8.31
CA GLN A 120 -5.53 2.62 9.63
C GLN A 120 -6.31 3.65 10.45
N TYR A 121 -5.86 4.91 10.44
CA TYR A 121 -6.54 6.01 11.11
C TYR A 121 -7.98 6.20 10.61
N LEU A 122 -8.18 6.18 9.29
CA LEU A 122 -9.53 6.28 8.68
C LEU A 122 -10.44 5.08 9.02
N LEU A 123 -9.85 3.92 9.31
CA LEU A 123 -10.57 2.72 9.74
C LEU A 123 -10.76 2.63 11.26
N GLY A 124 -10.41 3.68 12.01
CA GLY A 124 -10.62 3.77 13.46
C GLY A 124 -9.64 2.93 14.28
N ASN A 125 -8.40 2.79 13.79
CA ASN A 125 -7.35 2.02 14.45
C ASN A 125 -6.11 2.87 14.79
#